data_AF-A0A9D9LDF3-F1
#
_entry.id   AF-A0A9D9LDF3-F1
#
_cell.length_a   1.000
_cell.length_b   1.000
_cell.length_c   1.000
_cell.angle_alpha   90.00
_cell.angle_beta   90.00
_cell.angle_gamma   90.00
#
_symmetry.space_group_name_H-M   'P 1'
#
loop_
_entity.id
_entity.type
_entity.pdbx_description
1 polymer ?
#
loop_
_entity_poly.entity_id
_entity_poly.type
_entity_poly.pdbx_seq_one_letter_code
_entity_poly.pdbx_strand_id
1 'polypeptide(L)'
;TRAALWYSDDGIIENTEIKGVKALRECRNTIVRNCDIDSPEFGWKTDNTTITDSTIVSEYIFLDAKNIEIDHLDFKGKYSFQYVDGLVIKNSDLDTKDAFWHSKNVTVTDSVVKGEYLAWFSEGLTLIRCKIIGTQPLCYCKDLKLIDCDMQDCDLSFEYSDVQADVKGHIDSVKNPKSGSITADSIGELIYEDSIMECRAEVKTRSQTDK
;
A
#
# COMPACT_ATOMS: atom_id res chain seq x y z
N THR A 1 7.91 16.93 -23.49
CA THR A 1 8.91 17.55 -22.59
C THR A 1 9.42 16.49 -21.62
N ARG A 2 10.74 16.43 -21.34
CA ARG A 2 11.39 15.24 -20.71
C ARG A 2 11.41 15.25 -19.17
N ALA A 3 11.18 16.39 -18.53
CA ALA A 3 11.16 16.52 -17.07
C ALA A 3 10.42 17.80 -16.66
N ALA A 4 9.50 17.73 -15.68
CA ALA A 4 8.74 18.91 -15.25
C ALA A 4 9.40 19.68 -14.09
N LEU A 5 9.86 19.02 -13.02
CA LEU A 5 10.39 19.68 -11.80
C LEU A 5 11.44 18.81 -11.08
N TRP A 6 12.60 19.38 -10.74
CA TRP A 6 13.77 18.69 -10.16
C TRP A 6 14.49 19.57 -9.14
N TYR A 7 14.98 18.99 -8.04
CA TYR A 7 15.83 19.65 -7.04
C TYR A 7 15.27 20.96 -6.47
N SER A 8 13.95 21.06 -6.38
CA SER A 8 13.26 22.24 -5.86
C SER A 8 12.82 22.01 -4.42
N ASP A 9 12.85 23.08 -3.62
CA ASP A 9 12.37 23.11 -2.25
C ASP A 9 11.16 24.06 -2.16
N ASP A 10 10.25 23.80 -1.22
CA ASP A 10 9.12 24.67 -0.85
C ASP A 10 8.18 25.01 -2.02
N GLY A 11 7.83 23.98 -2.81
CA GLY A 11 7.03 24.11 -4.02
C GLY A 11 5.53 23.91 -3.79
N ILE A 12 4.70 24.67 -4.51
CA ILE A 12 3.25 24.45 -4.59
C ILE A 12 2.87 24.24 -6.07
N ILE A 13 2.24 23.12 -6.36
CA ILE A 13 1.70 22.76 -7.67
C ILE A 13 0.18 22.61 -7.52
N GLU A 14 -0.57 23.49 -8.16
CA GLU A 14 -2.01 23.57 -7.96
C GLU A 14 -2.76 23.74 -9.28
N ASN A 15 -3.94 23.11 -9.40
CA ASN A 15 -4.86 23.31 -10.52
C ASN A 15 -4.19 23.12 -11.89
N THR A 16 -3.32 22.12 -11.98
CA THR A 16 -2.38 21.96 -13.08
C THR A 16 -2.43 20.55 -13.65
N GLU A 17 -2.29 20.47 -14.97
CA GLU A 17 -2.04 19.22 -15.68
C GLU A 17 -0.53 19.05 -15.91
N ILE A 18 0.03 17.90 -15.52
CA ILE A 18 1.43 17.56 -15.78
C ILE A 18 1.49 16.35 -16.70
N LYS A 19 1.98 16.57 -17.91
CA LYS A 19 2.30 15.49 -18.87
C LYS A 19 3.79 15.48 -19.14
N GLY A 20 4.49 14.49 -18.61
CA GLY A 20 5.94 14.39 -18.77
C GLY A 20 6.48 13.08 -18.23
N VAL A 21 7.57 12.57 -18.81
CA VAL A 21 8.10 11.25 -18.42
C VAL A 21 8.52 11.21 -16.94
N LYS A 22 9.06 12.33 -16.45
CA LYS A 22 9.59 12.49 -15.10
C LYS A 22 9.07 13.78 -14.48
N ALA A 23 8.59 13.71 -13.25
CA ALA A 23 8.21 14.88 -12.48
C ALA A 23 8.54 14.69 -11.00
N LEU A 24 8.81 15.81 -10.34
CA LEU A 24 9.09 15.89 -8.91
C LEU A 24 10.26 15.00 -8.47
N ARG A 25 11.43 15.16 -9.10
CA ARG A 25 12.64 14.41 -8.75
C ARG A 25 13.40 15.11 -7.63
N GLU A 26 13.71 14.41 -6.54
CA GLU A 26 14.58 14.92 -5.48
C GLU A 26 14.17 16.31 -4.97
N CYS A 27 12.86 16.56 -4.93
CA CYS A 27 12.27 17.80 -4.40
C CYS A 27 11.92 17.62 -2.93
N ARG A 28 11.83 18.73 -2.19
CA ARG A 28 11.40 18.71 -0.79
C ARG A 28 10.30 19.72 -0.51
N ASN A 29 9.54 19.49 0.55
CA ASN A 29 8.49 20.38 1.04
C ASN A 29 7.53 20.78 -0.09
N THR A 30 7.00 19.80 -0.82
CA THR A 30 6.14 20.05 -1.97
C THR A 30 4.69 19.77 -1.66
N ILE A 31 3.80 20.68 -2.06
CA ILE A 31 2.36 20.49 -2.03
C ILE A 31 1.86 20.33 -3.47
N VAL A 32 1.10 19.27 -3.73
CA VAL A 32 0.42 19.02 -5.00
C VAL A 32 -1.08 18.94 -4.72
N ARG A 33 -1.88 19.78 -5.38
CA ARG A 33 -3.31 19.85 -5.10
C ARG A 33 -4.14 20.09 -6.35
N ASN A 34 -5.24 19.34 -6.48
CA ASN A 34 -6.17 19.48 -7.61
C ASN A 34 -5.45 19.36 -8.96
N CYS A 35 -4.69 18.27 -9.13
CA CYS A 35 -3.86 18.04 -10.32
C CYS A 35 -4.26 16.77 -11.07
N ASP A 36 -4.10 16.80 -12.40
CA ASP A 36 -4.11 15.63 -13.27
C ASP A 36 -2.67 15.39 -13.76
N ILE A 37 -2.08 14.27 -13.35
CA ILE A 37 -0.68 13.98 -13.62
C ILE A 37 -0.57 12.65 -14.36
N ASP A 38 0.03 12.68 -15.54
CA ASP A 38 0.50 11.49 -16.25
C ASP A 38 2.02 11.58 -16.35
N SER A 39 2.67 10.80 -15.48
CA SER A 39 4.12 10.77 -15.38
C SER A 39 4.60 9.37 -14.98
N PRO A 40 5.16 8.59 -15.92
CA PRO A 40 5.74 7.27 -15.65
C PRO A 40 6.64 7.21 -14.41
N GLU A 41 7.44 8.25 -14.16
CA GLU A 41 8.25 8.35 -12.94
C GLU A 41 7.90 9.63 -12.18
N PHE A 42 7.22 9.51 -11.04
CA PHE A 42 6.77 10.66 -10.27
C PHE A 42 7.28 10.61 -8.83
N GLY A 43 7.81 11.71 -8.30
CA GLY A 43 8.07 11.84 -6.86
C GLY A 43 9.29 11.07 -6.33
N TRP A 44 10.19 10.59 -7.20
CA TRP A 44 11.32 9.78 -6.74
C TRP A 44 12.25 10.58 -5.84
N LYS A 45 12.65 9.97 -4.72
CA LYS A 45 13.56 10.53 -3.72
C LYS A 45 13.13 11.89 -3.19
N THR A 46 11.82 12.12 -3.15
CA THR A 46 11.27 13.32 -2.51
C THR A 46 11.24 13.15 -1.00
N ASP A 47 11.23 14.27 -0.30
CA ASP A 47 11.06 14.31 1.16
C ASP A 47 10.00 15.35 1.51
N ASN A 48 9.06 15.01 2.38
CA ASN A 48 7.99 15.91 2.83
C ASN A 48 7.13 16.41 1.65
N THR A 49 6.36 15.51 1.05
CA THR A 49 5.44 15.83 -0.05
C THR A 49 4.00 15.51 0.33
N THR A 50 3.10 16.46 0.12
CA THR A 50 1.66 16.31 0.35
C THR A 50 0.92 16.31 -1.00
N ILE A 51 0.03 15.34 -1.22
CA ILE A 51 -0.90 15.30 -2.36
C ILE A 51 -2.34 15.35 -1.85
N THR A 52 -3.15 16.24 -2.41
CA THR A 52 -4.59 16.30 -2.15
C THR A 52 -5.42 16.39 -3.42
N ASP A 53 -6.57 15.72 -3.46
CA ASP A 53 -7.61 15.87 -4.50
C ASP A 53 -7.06 15.73 -5.92
N SER A 54 -6.29 14.68 -6.21
CA SER A 54 -5.58 14.57 -7.49
C SER A 54 -5.81 13.24 -8.17
N THR A 55 -5.62 13.21 -9.49
CA THR A 55 -5.58 11.98 -10.28
C THR A 55 -4.17 11.80 -10.83
N ILE A 56 -3.56 10.64 -10.57
CA ILE A 56 -2.18 10.37 -11.00
C ILE A 56 -2.10 9.02 -11.70
N VAL A 57 -1.55 9.03 -12.91
CA VAL A 57 -1.10 7.82 -13.62
C VAL A 57 0.42 7.78 -13.61
N SER A 58 0.99 6.73 -13.02
CA SER A 58 2.45 6.59 -12.91
C SER A 58 2.88 5.13 -12.86
N GLU A 59 3.92 4.77 -13.60
CA GLU A 59 4.50 3.42 -13.49
C GLU A 59 5.25 3.25 -12.16
N TYR A 60 5.98 4.29 -11.73
CA TYR A 60 6.70 4.35 -10.46
C TYR A 60 6.40 5.68 -9.76
N ILE A 61 5.51 5.65 -8.78
CA ILE A 61 5.26 6.78 -7.89
C ILE A 61 6.07 6.63 -6.59
N PHE A 62 6.76 7.70 -6.19
CA PHE A 62 7.50 7.82 -4.92
C PHE A 62 8.54 6.73 -4.65
N LEU A 63 9.36 6.37 -5.64
CA LEU A 63 10.49 5.47 -5.40
C LEU A 63 11.49 6.11 -4.42
N ASP A 64 11.82 5.43 -3.32
CA ASP A 64 12.84 5.84 -2.33
C ASP A 64 12.55 7.23 -1.70
N ALA A 65 11.26 7.56 -1.54
CA ALA A 65 10.80 8.83 -0.96
C ALA A 65 10.55 8.73 0.55
N LYS A 66 10.40 9.88 1.22
CA LYS A 66 10.16 9.97 2.66
C LYS A 66 9.10 11.00 3.03
N ASN A 67 8.41 10.76 4.14
CA ASN A 67 7.44 11.69 4.72
C ASN A 67 6.39 12.15 3.69
N ILE A 68 5.62 11.19 3.17
CA ILE A 68 4.63 11.43 2.12
C ILE A 68 3.23 11.39 2.74
N GLU A 69 2.42 12.40 2.45
CA GLU A 69 1.01 12.45 2.86
C GLU A 69 0.11 12.54 1.63
N ILE A 70 -0.91 11.70 1.56
CA ILE A 70 -1.83 11.61 0.44
C ILE A 70 -3.26 11.56 0.97
N ASP A 71 -4.13 12.41 0.41
CA ASP A 71 -5.55 12.43 0.73
C ASP A 71 -6.37 12.62 -0.55
N HIS A 72 -7.39 11.79 -0.79
CA HIS A 72 -8.23 11.86 -2.00
C HIS A 72 -7.42 11.74 -3.30
N LEU A 73 -6.71 10.62 -3.45
CA LEU A 73 -5.97 10.28 -4.67
C LEU A 73 -6.70 9.18 -5.44
N ASP A 74 -6.99 9.44 -6.72
CA ASP A 74 -7.35 8.42 -7.71
C ASP A 74 -6.08 8.05 -8.49
N PHE A 75 -5.57 6.84 -8.29
CA PHE A 75 -4.27 6.43 -8.78
C PHE A 75 -4.33 5.19 -9.66
N LYS A 76 -3.58 5.23 -10.77
CA LYS A 76 -3.28 4.06 -11.58
C LYS A 76 -1.78 3.89 -11.84
N GLY A 77 -1.25 2.70 -11.57
CA GLY A 77 0.18 2.44 -11.72
C GLY A 77 0.62 1.00 -11.67
N LYS A 78 1.91 0.80 -11.40
CA LYS A 78 2.50 -0.55 -11.31
C LYS A 78 3.39 -0.75 -10.09
N TYR A 79 4.37 0.10 -9.85
CA TYR A 79 5.42 -0.13 -8.87
C TYR A 79 5.40 0.97 -7.83
N SER A 80 4.33 0.98 -7.04
CA SER A 80 3.94 2.16 -6.27
C SER A 80 4.57 2.17 -4.88
N PHE A 81 5.12 3.31 -4.48
CA PHE A 81 5.66 3.52 -3.14
C PHE A 81 6.71 2.48 -2.74
N GLN A 82 7.65 2.12 -3.63
CA GLN A 82 8.71 1.19 -3.26
C GLN A 82 9.80 1.90 -2.45
N TYR A 83 10.28 1.25 -1.38
CA TYR A 83 11.32 1.74 -0.47
C TYR A 83 10.97 3.05 0.24
N VAL A 84 9.68 3.37 0.40
CA VAL A 84 9.25 4.59 1.09
C VAL A 84 9.37 4.44 2.60
N ASP A 85 9.77 5.50 3.30
CA ASP A 85 9.79 5.56 4.77
C ASP A 85 8.94 6.74 5.28
N GLY A 86 7.86 6.44 6.00
CA GLY A 86 6.90 7.43 6.47
C GLY A 86 5.92 7.82 5.37
N LEU A 87 4.82 7.07 5.26
CA LEU A 87 3.77 7.31 4.27
C LEU A 87 2.39 7.23 4.93
N VAL A 88 1.57 8.25 4.70
CA VAL A 88 0.18 8.29 5.15
C VAL A 88 -0.73 8.48 3.94
N ILE A 89 -1.68 7.56 3.73
CA ILE A 89 -2.67 7.64 2.65
C ILE A 89 -4.07 7.57 3.23
N LYS A 90 -4.98 8.43 2.76
CA LYS A 90 -6.37 8.49 3.20
C LYS A 90 -7.32 8.68 2.01
N ASN A 91 -8.50 8.09 2.09
CA ASN A 91 -9.62 8.35 1.16
C ASN A 91 -9.25 8.16 -0.32
N SER A 92 -8.44 7.15 -0.64
CA SER A 92 -7.87 6.95 -1.98
C SER A 92 -8.35 5.66 -2.66
N ASP A 93 -8.35 5.64 -4.00
CA ASP A 93 -8.40 4.41 -4.79
C ASP A 93 -7.05 4.22 -5.48
N LEU A 94 -6.36 3.13 -5.15
CA LEU A 94 -5.06 2.79 -5.68
C LEU A 94 -5.20 1.53 -6.55
N ASP A 95 -5.20 1.71 -7.87
CA ASP A 95 -5.11 0.63 -8.86
C ASP A 95 -3.65 0.45 -9.28
N THR A 96 -2.94 -0.48 -8.65
CA THR A 96 -1.52 -0.75 -8.93
C THR A 96 -1.29 -2.21 -9.25
N LYS A 97 -0.05 -2.53 -9.68
CA LYS A 97 0.42 -3.91 -9.68
C LYS A 97 1.00 -4.21 -8.30
N ASP A 98 2.23 -3.79 -8.02
CA ASP A 98 2.87 -3.87 -6.72
C ASP A 98 2.67 -2.55 -5.94
N ALA A 99 2.63 -2.63 -4.61
CA ALA A 99 2.69 -1.45 -3.74
C ALA A 99 3.46 -1.73 -2.45
N PHE A 100 4.07 -0.70 -1.87
CA PHE A 100 4.73 -0.73 -0.55
C PHE A 100 5.89 -1.73 -0.40
N TRP A 101 6.48 -2.17 -1.51
CA TRP A 101 7.62 -3.09 -1.47
C TRP A 101 8.77 -2.49 -0.65
N HIS A 102 9.28 -3.22 0.34
CA HIS A 102 10.33 -2.74 1.26
C HIS A 102 10.05 -1.39 1.96
N SER A 103 8.78 -0.98 2.04
CA SER A 103 8.42 0.27 2.70
C SER A 103 8.36 0.14 4.21
N LYS A 104 8.53 1.27 4.88
CA LYS A 104 8.54 1.37 6.35
C LYS A 104 7.58 2.44 6.83
N ASN A 105 6.96 2.17 7.98
CA ASN A 105 6.12 3.15 8.69
C ASN A 105 5.01 3.71 7.79
N VAL A 106 4.20 2.81 7.21
CA VAL A 106 3.12 3.16 6.28
C VAL A 106 1.78 3.02 6.99
N THR A 107 0.92 4.03 6.88
CA THR A 107 -0.48 3.95 7.32
C THR A 107 -1.41 4.30 6.18
N VAL A 108 -2.34 3.40 5.86
CA VAL A 108 -3.38 3.62 4.85
C VAL A 108 -4.74 3.51 5.54
N THR A 109 -5.64 4.46 5.28
CA THR A 109 -6.95 4.52 5.94
C THR A 109 -8.07 4.81 4.95
N ASP A 110 -9.23 4.18 5.12
CA ASP A 110 -10.45 4.46 4.34
C ASP A 110 -10.22 4.43 2.82
N SER A 111 -9.47 3.43 2.33
CA SER A 111 -8.99 3.40 0.95
C SER A 111 -9.16 2.03 0.30
N VAL A 112 -9.24 2.01 -1.03
CA VAL A 112 -9.17 0.79 -1.83
C VAL A 112 -7.74 0.61 -2.34
N VAL A 113 -7.17 -0.58 -2.14
CA VAL A 113 -5.83 -0.93 -2.61
C VAL A 113 -5.92 -2.19 -3.44
N LYS A 114 -5.78 -2.04 -4.76
CA LYS A 114 -5.75 -3.15 -5.71
C LYS A 114 -4.30 -3.39 -6.12
N GLY A 115 -3.83 -4.63 -6.02
CA GLY A 115 -2.49 -4.99 -6.43
C GLY A 115 -2.15 -6.47 -6.30
N GLU A 116 -1.29 -6.92 -7.21
CA GLU A 116 -0.55 -8.18 -7.12
C GLU A 116 0.64 -7.99 -6.15
N TYR A 117 0.94 -8.97 -5.30
CA TYR A 117 2.14 -8.92 -4.44
C TYR A 117 2.20 -7.69 -3.51
N LEU A 118 1.04 -7.21 -3.07
CA LEU A 118 0.93 -6.02 -2.23
C LEU A 118 1.81 -6.13 -0.97
N ALA A 119 2.56 -5.08 -0.67
CA ALA A 119 3.31 -4.86 0.56
C ALA A 119 4.40 -5.88 0.91
N TRP A 120 4.91 -6.62 -0.09
CA TRP A 120 5.99 -7.56 0.14
C TRP A 120 7.19 -6.93 0.86
N PHE A 121 7.65 -7.59 1.92
CA PHE A 121 8.79 -7.18 2.75
C PHE A 121 8.64 -5.81 3.45
N SER A 122 7.41 -5.32 3.62
CA SER A 122 7.16 -4.08 4.37
C SER A 122 7.37 -4.26 5.88
N GLU A 123 7.66 -3.16 6.59
CA GLU A 123 7.84 -3.11 8.04
C GLU A 123 7.00 -1.98 8.66
N GLY A 124 6.11 -2.30 9.60
CA GLY A 124 5.24 -1.31 10.23
C GLY A 124 4.17 -0.77 9.28
N LEU A 125 3.61 -1.62 8.42
CA LEU A 125 2.44 -1.29 7.59
C LEU A 125 1.15 -1.46 8.41
N THR A 126 0.34 -0.40 8.48
CA THR A 126 -0.99 -0.41 9.09
C THR A 126 -2.05 -0.03 8.07
N LEU A 127 -3.02 -0.91 7.85
CA LEU A 127 -4.19 -0.71 7.00
C LEU A 127 -5.43 -0.63 7.88
N ILE A 128 -6.24 0.42 7.69
CA ILE A 128 -7.41 0.70 8.54
C ILE A 128 -8.63 0.95 7.66
N ARG A 129 -9.68 0.13 7.79
CA ARG A 129 -10.91 0.26 6.97
C ARG A 129 -10.60 0.28 5.48
N CYS A 130 -9.63 -0.53 5.06
CA CYS A 130 -9.23 -0.63 3.67
C CYS A 130 -9.91 -1.83 3.00
N LYS A 131 -10.22 -1.69 1.71
CA LYS A 131 -10.52 -2.83 0.85
C LYS A 131 -9.27 -3.23 0.09
N ILE A 132 -8.82 -4.46 0.27
CA ILE A 132 -7.60 -5.00 -0.33
C ILE A 132 -8.02 -6.00 -1.41
N ILE A 133 -7.46 -5.86 -2.61
CA ILE A 133 -7.85 -6.69 -3.76
C ILE A 133 -6.60 -7.18 -4.49
N GLY A 134 -6.52 -8.48 -4.73
CA GLY A 134 -5.49 -9.08 -5.58
C GLY A 134 -4.69 -10.20 -4.92
N THR A 135 -3.93 -10.91 -5.76
CA THR A 135 -3.24 -12.16 -5.43
C THR A 135 -1.97 -11.96 -4.62
N GLN A 136 -1.67 -12.93 -3.74
CA GLN A 136 -0.47 -12.99 -2.91
C GLN A 136 -0.16 -11.69 -2.13
N PRO A 137 -1.15 -11.06 -1.48
CA PRO A 137 -0.91 -9.82 -0.76
C PRO A 137 -0.25 -10.11 0.60
N LEU A 138 0.48 -9.12 1.09
CA LEU A 138 0.92 -8.99 2.47
C LEU A 138 1.92 -10.06 2.93
N CYS A 139 2.78 -10.55 2.03
CA CYS A 139 3.80 -11.54 2.35
C CYS A 139 5.10 -10.91 2.89
N TYR A 140 5.82 -11.65 3.71
CA TYR A 140 7.13 -11.32 4.28
C TYR A 140 7.15 -10.04 5.12
N CYS A 141 6.00 -9.62 5.65
CA CYS A 141 5.84 -8.37 6.38
C CYS A 141 6.29 -8.51 7.84
N LYS A 142 6.72 -7.39 8.43
CA LYS A 142 6.98 -7.27 9.88
C LYS A 142 6.10 -6.20 10.49
N ASP A 143 5.56 -6.45 11.69
CA ASP A 143 4.63 -5.55 12.36
C ASP A 143 3.48 -5.09 11.43
N LEU A 144 2.88 -6.06 10.72
CA LEU A 144 1.75 -5.80 9.83
C LEU A 144 0.45 -5.72 10.65
N LYS A 145 -0.33 -4.67 10.43
CA LYS A 145 -1.63 -4.48 11.09
C LYS A 145 -2.74 -4.25 10.08
N LEU A 146 -3.79 -5.07 10.12
CA LEU A 146 -5.03 -4.85 9.42
C LEU A 146 -6.14 -4.64 10.45
N ILE A 147 -6.76 -3.46 10.42
CA ILE A 147 -7.81 -3.08 11.35
C ILE A 147 -9.07 -2.80 10.54
N ASP A 148 -10.07 -3.65 10.73
CA ASP A 148 -11.37 -3.48 10.10
C ASP A 148 -11.34 -3.48 8.55
N CYS A 149 -10.44 -4.28 7.96
CA CYS A 149 -10.26 -4.34 6.51
C CYS A 149 -11.18 -5.38 5.85
N ASP A 150 -11.42 -5.25 4.55
CA ASP A 150 -12.07 -6.26 3.70
C ASP A 150 -11.04 -6.77 2.67
N MET A 151 -11.15 -8.04 2.30
CA MET A 151 -10.26 -8.69 1.32
C MET A 151 -11.10 -9.34 0.22
N GLN A 152 -10.63 -9.22 -1.03
CA GLN A 152 -11.31 -9.79 -2.20
C GLN A 152 -10.29 -10.32 -3.20
N ASP A 153 -10.50 -11.53 -3.72
CA ASP A 153 -9.60 -12.17 -4.68
C ASP A 153 -8.16 -12.24 -4.14
N CYS A 154 -8.04 -12.55 -2.84
CA CYS A 154 -6.80 -12.56 -2.08
C CYS A 154 -6.42 -13.98 -1.66
N ASP A 155 -5.78 -14.70 -2.57
CA ASP A 155 -5.16 -15.99 -2.34
C ASP A 155 -3.72 -15.84 -1.83
N LEU A 156 -3.21 -16.91 -1.21
CA LEU A 156 -1.82 -17.08 -0.77
C LEU A 156 -1.33 -15.93 0.13
N SER A 157 -2.25 -15.37 0.92
CA SER A 157 -1.99 -14.18 1.73
C SER A 157 -1.10 -14.49 2.93
N PHE A 158 -0.33 -13.49 3.37
CA PHE A 158 0.42 -13.47 4.65
C PHE A 158 1.64 -14.39 4.76
N GLU A 159 2.16 -14.92 3.66
CA GLU A 159 3.32 -15.83 3.70
C GLU A 159 4.49 -15.25 4.48
N TYR A 160 4.86 -15.93 5.58
CA TYR A 160 5.93 -15.56 6.51
C TYR A 160 5.81 -14.17 7.18
N SER A 161 4.61 -13.61 7.22
CA SER A 161 4.37 -12.31 7.86
C SER A 161 4.18 -12.42 9.37
N ASP A 162 4.68 -11.42 10.10
CA ASP A 162 4.29 -11.11 11.47
C ASP A 162 3.10 -10.14 11.43
N VAL A 163 1.92 -10.64 11.79
CA VAL A 163 0.64 -10.00 11.43
C VAL A 163 -0.35 -9.95 12.59
N GLN A 164 -1.06 -8.83 12.71
CA GLN A 164 -2.29 -8.70 13.49
C GLN A 164 -3.39 -8.24 12.55
N ALA A 165 -4.30 -9.14 12.18
CA ALA A 165 -5.32 -8.87 11.18
C ALA A 165 -6.74 -9.16 11.70
N ASP A 166 -7.60 -8.16 11.56
CA ASP A 166 -9.05 -8.25 11.72
C ASP A 166 -9.72 -7.94 10.38
N VAL A 167 -10.10 -8.98 9.64
CA VAL A 167 -10.61 -8.91 8.25
C VAL A 167 -12.10 -9.24 8.21
N LYS A 168 -12.95 -8.28 7.87
CA LYS A 168 -14.37 -8.53 7.59
C LYS A 168 -14.51 -9.38 6.33
N GLY A 169 -15.43 -10.34 6.34
CA GLY A 169 -15.69 -11.18 5.18
C GLY A 169 -14.74 -12.37 5.02
N HIS A 170 -14.37 -12.65 3.78
CA HIS A 170 -13.70 -13.88 3.36
C HIS A 170 -12.25 -13.62 2.98
N ILE A 171 -11.36 -14.56 3.34
CA ILE A 171 -10.00 -14.62 2.79
C ILE A 171 -9.89 -15.91 1.99
N ASP A 172 -9.52 -15.83 0.71
CA ASP A 172 -9.51 -17.00 -0.18
C ASP A 172 -8.51 -18.04 0.30
N SER A 173 -7.27 -17.64 0.58
CA SER A 173 -6.32 -18.51 1.28
C SER A 173 -5.25 -17.78 2.08
N VAL A 174 -4.84 -18.40 3.18
CA VAL A 174 -3.76 -17.95 4.06
C VAL A 174 -2.63 -18.98 3.99
N LYS A 175 -1.42 -18.52 3.70
CA LYS A 175 -0.25 -19.39 3.51
C LYS A 175 0.81 -19.07 4.55
N ASN A 176 1.32 -20.09 5.26
CA ASN A 176 2.51 -20.01 6.11
C ASN A 176 2.70 -18.71 6.95
N PRO A 177 1.68 -18.20 7.68
CA PRO A 177 1.85 -16.97 8.46
C PRO A 177 2.80 -17.20 9.63
N LYS A 178 3.82 -16.34 9.78
CA LYS A 178 4.94 -16.57 10.70
C LYS A 178 4.53 -16.40 12.17
N SER A 179 3.91 -15.28 12.52
CA SER A 179 3.52 -14.96 13.90
C SER A 179 2.35 -13.99 13.98
N GLY A 180 1.78 -13.87 15.18
CA GLY A 180 0.66 -12.97 15.45
C GLY A 180 -0.70 -13.66 15.28
N SER A 181 -1.72 -12.93 14.83
CA SER A 181 -3.07 -13.47 14.67
C SER A 181 -3.79 -12.94 13.43
N ILE A 182 -4.61 -13.80 12.83
CA ILE A 182 -5.49 -13.47 11.70
C ILE A 182 -6.90 -13.92 12.07
N THR A 183 -7.84 -12.99 12.09
CA THR A 183 -9.26 -13.25 12.32
C THR A 183 -10.08 -12.80 11.11
N ALA A 184 -10.90 -13.70 10.57
CA ALA A 184 -11.82 -13.42 9.46
C ALA A 184 -13.21 -14.03 9.67
N ASP A 185 -14.24 -13.64 8.91
CA ASP A 185 -15.57 -14.28 9.05
C ASP A 185 -15.54 -15.69 8.43
N SER A 186 -14.74 -15.88 7.38
CA SER A 186 -14.46 -17.19 6.79
C SER A 186 -13.10 -17.20 6.10
N ILE A 187 -12.51 -18.39 5.98
CA ILE A 187 -11.23 -18.61 5.31
C ILE A 187 -11.41 -19.80 4.39
N GLY A 188 -11.01 -19.68 3.13
CA GLY A 188 -11.15 -20.73 2.12
C GLY A 188 -10.16 -21.87 2.37
N GLU A 189 -8.87 -21.59 2.22
CA GLU A 189 -7.79 -22.57 2.39
C GLU A 189 -6.71 -22.10 3.37
N LEU A 190 -6.19 -23.03 4.17
CA LEU A 190 -5.01 -22.84 5.01
C LEU A 190 -3.87 -23.70 4.47
N ILE A 191 -2.78 -23.06 4.05
CA ILE A 191 -1.67 -23.72 3.36
C ILE A 191 -0.43 -23.66 4.26
N TYR A 192 0.04 -24.83 4.72
CA TYR A 192 1.22 -24.98 5.58
C TYR A 192 2.36 -25.81 4.98
N GLU A 193 2.18 -26.26 3.73
CA GLU A 193 3.15 -27.09 3.02
C GLU A 193 4.38 -26.28 2.60
N ASP A 194 5.49 -26.98 2.38
CA ASP A 194 6.78 -26.44 1.90
C ASP A 194 7.33 -25.26 2.72
N SER A 195 6.92 -25.13 3.98
CA SER A 195 7.44 -24.09 4.85
C SER A 195 8.92 -24.31 5.15
N ILE A 196 9.74 -23.30 4.87
CA ILE A 196 11.18 -23.32 5.20
C ILE A 196 11.49 -22.67 6.56
N MET A 197 10.46 -22.21 7.27
CA MET A 197 10.59 -21.64 8.61
C MET A 197 9.41 -22.00 9.50
N GLU A 198 9.54 -21.67 10.78
CA GLU A 198 8.49 -21.97 11.74
C GLU A 198 7.35 -20.94 11.65
N CYS A 199 6.12 -21.44 11.48
CA CYS A 199 4.90 -20.66 11.36
C CYS A 199 4.02 -20.90 12.59
N ARG A 200 3.82 -19.86 13.40
CA ARG A 200 3.12 -19.93 14.69
C ARG A 200 1.97 -18.92 14.81
N ALA A 201 1.61 -18.25 13.72
CA ALA A 201 0.47 -17.33 13.77
C ALA A 201 -0.82 -18.09 14.06
N GLU A 202 -1.69 -17.46 14.84
CA GLU A 202 -3.00 -18.01 15.15
C GLU A 202 -4.02 -17.57 14.09
N VAL A 203 -4.61 -18.52 13.38
CA VAL A 203 -5.61 -18.24 12.33
C VAL A 203 -6.98 -18.71 12.79
N LYS A 204 -7.94 -17.79 12.88
CA LYS A 204 -9.28 -18.01 13.46
C LYS A 204 -10.38 -17.48 12.56
N THR A 205 -11.53 -18.15 12.60
CA THR A 205 -12.78 -17.61 12.08
C THR A 205 -13.61 -16.99 13.21
N ARG A 206 -14.31 -15.87 12.95
CA ARG A 206 -15.22 -15.27 13.93
C ARG A 206 -16.35 -16.24 14.21
N SER A 207 -16.56 -16.52 15.49
CA SER A 207 -17.68 -17.36 15.93
C SER A 207 -18.98 -16.58 15.73
N GLN A 208 -20.04 -17.22 15.21
CA GLN A 208 -21.36 -16.59 15.03
C GLN A 208 -22.06 -16.16 16.34
N THR A 209 -21.41 -16.33 17.49
CA THR A 209 -21.99 -16.14 18.83
C THR A 209 -21.83 -14.73 19.40
N ASP A 210 -21.06 -13.85 18.74
CA ASP A 210 -20.80 -12.47 19.21
C ASP A 210 -21.44 -11.39 18.31
N LYS A 211 -22.61 -11.68 17.72
CA LYS A 211 -23.44 -10.68 17.03
C LYS A 211 -24.53 -10.11 17.92
#